data_AF-A0A2V7X131-F1
#
_entry.id   AF-A0A2V7X131-F1
#
_cell.length_a   1.000
_cell.length_b   1.000
_cell.length_c   1.000
_cell.angle_alpha   90.00
_cell.angle_beta   90.00
_cell.angle_gamma   90.00
#
_symmetry.space_group_name_H-M   'P 1'
#
loop_
_entity.id
_entity.type
_entity.pdbx_description
1 polymer ?
#
loop_
_entity_poly.entity_id
_entity_poly.type
_entity_poly.pdbx_seq_one_letter_code
_entity_poly.pdbx_strand_id
1 'polypeptide(L)'
;MIFLHGRWRRSTALLALGALDEAEAARTRAHLGTCAACARDLAESRAALALVSQDPLRGAEPPVPLGALVARVRARLDEAPAGGRAWRPLLAGAGLLAGVVLAAVVSRALLPTTPPEPASPAASVTASPSEAGPVADSAD
;
A
#
# COMPACT_ATOMS: atom_id res chain seq x y z
N MET A 1 -4.45 -0.60 -16.51
CA MET A 1 -5.87 -0.43 -16.10
C MET A 1 -6.38 -1.52 -15.13
N ILE A 2 -5.53 -2.32 -14.49
CA ILE A 2 -5.95 -3.45 -13.63
C ILE A 2 -6.50 -2.98 -12.26
N PHE A 3 -5.95 -1.90 -11.70
CA PHE A 3 -6.33 -1.40 -10.37
C PHE A 3 -7.76 -0.85 -10.27
N LEU A 4 -8.29 -0.26 -11.35
CA LEU A 4 -9.66 0.25 -11.37
C LEU A 4 -10.69 -0.88 -11.36
N HIS A 5 -10.33 -2.06 -11.88
CA HIS A 5 -11.24 -3.20 -11.94
C HIS A 5 -11.46 -3.84 -10.56
N GLY A 6 -10.47 -3.76 -9.66
CA GLY A 6 -10.61 -4.25 -8.28
C GLY A 6 -11.71 -3.53 -7.49
N ARG A 7 -11.83 -2.22 -7.64
CA ARG A 7 -12.93 -1.44 -7.03
C ARG A 7 -14.29 -1.91 -7.53
N TRP A 8 -14.43 -2.08 -8.85
CA TRP A 8 -15.68 -2.52 -9.46
C TRP A 8 -16.05 -3.95 -9.07
N ARG A 9 -15.07 -4.87 -8.98
CA ARG A 9 -15.31 -6.22 -8.45
C ARG A 9 -15.91 -6.21 -7.04
N ARG A 10 -15.35 -5.39 -6.14
CA ARG A 10 -15.90 -5.23 -4.79
C ARG A 10 -17.33 -4.69 -4.81
N SER A 11 -17.60 -3.63 -5.58
CA SER A 11 -18.95 -3.07 -5.69
C SER A 11 -19.94 -4.06 -6.31
N THR A 12 -19.52 -4.87 -7.30
CA THR A 12 -20.35 -5.92 -7.90
C THR A 12 -20.75 -6.99 -6.88
N ALA A 13 -19.83 -7.43 -6.02
CA ALA A 13 -20.14 -8.36 -4.95
C ALA A 13 -21.14 -7.77 -3.94
N LEU A 14 -20.97 -6.48 -3.57
CA LEU A 14 -21.92 -5.79 -2.70
C LEU A 14 -23.30 -5.60 -3.36
N LEU A 15 -23.34 -5.35 -4.67
CA LEU A 15 -24.58 -5.30 -5.43
C LEU A 15 -25.29 -6.66 -5.44
N ALA A 16 -24.54 -7.76 -5.56
CA ALA A 16 -25.10 -9.12 -5.49
C ALA A 16 -25.77 -9.40 -4.13
N LEU A 17 -25.18 -8.88 -3.04
CA LEU A 17 -25.70 -8.99 -1.68
C LEU A 17 -26.82 -7.99 -1.33
N GLY A 18 -27.13 -7.04 -2.23
CA GLY A 18 -28.09 -5.97 -1.96
C GLY A 18 -27.63 -4.97 -0.90
N ALA A 19 -26.32 -4.81 -0.73
CA ALA A 19 -25.71 -4.01 0.33
C ALA A 19 -25.25 -2.60 -0.11
N LEU A 20 -25.54 -2.19 -1.35
CA LEU A 20 -25.25 -0.85 -1.85
C LEU A 20 -26.45 0.07 -1.65
N ASP A 21 -26.18 1.37 -1.43
CA ASP A 21 -27.22 2.38 -1.56
C ASP A 21 -27.67 2.55 -3.04
N GLU A 22 -28.78 3.25 -3.28
CA GLU A 22 -29.33 3.37 -4.64
C GLU A 22 -28.39 4.08 -5.61
N ALA A 23 -27.64 5.10 -5.15
CA ALA A 23 -26.73 5.86 -5.99
C ALA A 23 -25.50 5.02 -6.37
N GLU A 24 -24.95 4.26 -5.43
CA GLU A 24 -23.90 3.27 -5.66
C GLU A 24 -24.36 2.17 -6.60
N ALA A 25 -25.55 1.61 -6.36
CA ALA A 25 -26.12 0.56 -7.19
C ALA A 25 -26.33 1.03 -8.63
N ALA A 26 -26.85 2.25 -8.85
CA ALA A 26 -27.01 2.83 -10.17
C ALA A 26 -25.67 2.99 -10.90
N ARG A 27 -24.63 3.49 -10.23
CA ARG A 27 -23.27 3.61 -10.81
C ARG A 27 -22.68 2.24 -11.16
N THR A 28 -22.85 1.24 -10.30
CA THR A 28 -22.38 -0.13 -10.57
C THR A 28 -23.13 -0.76 -11.74
N ARG A 29 -24.46 -0.61 -11.81
CA ARG A 29 -25.27 -1.08 -12.97
C ARG A 29 -24.83 -0.41 -14.28
N ALA A 30 -24.51 0.89 -14.26
CA ALA A 30 -23.99 1.59 -15.44
C ALA A 30 -22.64 1.00 -15.90
N HIS A 31 -21.71 0.72 -14.98
CA HIS A 31 -20.44 0.06 -15.33
C HIS A 31 -20.66 -1.33 -15.93
N LEU A 32 -21.56 -2.13 -15.34
CA LEU A 32 -21.89 -3.48 -15.82
C LEU A 32 -22.40 -3.48 -17.26
N GLY A 33 -23.10 -2.42 -17.69
CA GLY A 33 -23.52 -2.24 -19.08
C GLY A 33 -22.36 -2.10 -20.10
N THR A 34 -21.14 -1.83 -19.62
CA THR A 34 -19.94 -1.65 -20.47
C THR A 34 -18.85 -2.69 -20.21
N CYS A 35 -18.99 -3.54 -19.20
CA CYS A 35 -17.95 -4.47 -18.78
C CYS A 35 -18.45 -5.91 -18.60
N ALA A 36 -18.23 -6.74 -19.62
CA ALA A 36 -18.67 -8.14 -19.64
C ALA A 36 -18.04 -9.00 -18.52
N ALA A 37 -16.82 -8.70 -18.10
CA ALA A 37 -16.15 -9.42 -17.00
C ALA A 37 -16.89 -9.22 -15.67
N CYS A 38 -17.19 -7.97 -15.29
CA CYS A 38 -17.97 -7.69 -14.09
C CYS A 38 -19.41 -8.23 -14.18
N ALA A 39 -20.03 -8.23 -15.37
CA ALA A 39 -21.35 -8.82 -15.56
C ALA A 39 -21.35 -10.33 -15.29
N ARG A 40 -20.31 -11.04 -15.72
CA ARG A 40 -20.11 -12.46 -15.41
C ARG A 40 -19.91 -12.69 -13.91
N ASP A 41 -19.02 -11.93 -13.27
CA ASP A 41 -18.77 -12.02 -11.83
C ASP A 41 -20.07 -11.81 -11.01
N LEU A 42 -20.96 -10.90 -11.45
CA LEU A 42 -22.26 -10.69 -10.83
C LEU A 42 -23.18 -11.91 -10.97
N ALA A 43 -23.26 -12.49 -12.16
CA ALA A 43 -24.08 -13.67 -12.44
C ALA A 43 -23.62 -14.86 -11.59
N GLU A 44 -22.31 -15.10 -11.52
CA GLU A 44 -21.70 -16.14 -10.68
C GLU A 44 -22.01 -15.92 -9.19
N SER A 45 -21.84 -14.69 -8.71
CA SER A 45 -22.14 -14.34 -7.31
C SER A 45 -23.61 -14.58 -6.97
N ARG A 46 -24.54 -14.20 -7.87
CA ARG A 46 -25.98 -14.44 -7.67
C ARG A 46 -26.33 -15.92 -7.69
N ALA A 47 -25.72 -16.70 -8.57
CA ALA A 47 -25.91 -18.15 -8.61
C ALA A 47 -25.42 -18.81 -7.31
N ALA A 48 -24.25 -18.41 -6.80
CA ALA A 48 -23.74 -18.89 -5.51
C ALA A 48 -24.67 -18.52 -4.35
N LEU A 49 -25.18 -17.28 -4.32
CA LEU A 49 -26.15 -16.85 -3.30
C LEU A 49 -27.47 -17.63 -3.37
N ALA A 50 -27.94 -17.98 -4.57
CA ALA A 50 -29.12 -18.81 -4.76
C ALA A 50 -28.92 -20.23 -4.19
N LEU A 51 -27.73 -20.81 -4.37
CA LEU A 51 -27.40 -22.10 -3.74
C LEU A 51 -27.36 -21.99 -2.20
N VAL A 52 -26.71 -20.94 -1.67
CA VAL A 52 -26.67 -20.70 -0.22
C VAL A 52 -28.07 -20.47 0.37
N SER A 53 -28.98 -19.84 -0.37
CA SER A 53 -30.37 -19.66 0.09
C SER A 53 -31.17 -20.95 0.15
N GLN A 54 -30.76 -21.98 -0.58
CA GLN A 54 -31.39 -23.30 -0.59
C GLN A 54 -30.81 -24.24 0.47
N ASP A 55 -29.78 -23.81 1.21
CA ASP A 55 -29.13 -24.65 2.22
C ASP A 55 -30.12 -24.98 3.36
N PRO A 56 -30.47 -26.26 3.56
CA PRO A 56 -31.40 -26.67 4.61
C PRO A 56 -30.86 -26.37 6.01
N LEU A 57 -29.55 -26.25 6.18
CA LEU A 57 -28.92 -25.93 7.46
C LEU A 57 -29.16 -24.48 7.89
N ARG A 58 -29.51 -23.59 6.95
CA ARG A 58 -29.67 -22.16 7.22
C ARG A 58 -30.84 -21.84 8.15
N GLY A 59 -31.86 -22.69 8.17
CA GLY A 59 -33.01 -22.61 9.08
C GLY A 59 -33.02 -23.68 10.17
N ALA A 60 -32.05 -24.61 10.16
CA ALA A 60 -31.98 -25.66 11.15
C ALA A 60 -31.48 -25.11 12.49
N GLU A 61 -32.15 -25.43 13.58
CA GLU A 61 -31.63 -25.16 14.90
C GLU A 61 -30.38 -26.01 15.14
N PRO A 62 -29.22 -25.43 15.48
CA PRO A 62 -28.01 -26.19 15.72
C PRO A 62 -28.22 -27.20 16.85
N PRO A 63 -27.67 -28.43 16.75
CA PRO A 63 -27.81 -29.44 17.80
C PRO A 63 -27.09 -29.08 19.11
N VAL A 64 -26.31 -27.99 19.09
CA VAL A 64 -25.59 -27.48 20.24
C VAL A 64 -26.24 -26.16 20.66
N PRO A 65 -26.69 -26.04 21.92
CA PRO A 65 -27.22 -24.78 22.43
C PRO A 65 -26.22 -23.64 22.25
N LEU A 66 -26.71 -22.47 21.81
CA LEU A 66 -25.86 -21.30 21.53
C LEU A 66 -24.95 -20.94 22.72
N GLY A 67 -25.47 -21.04 23.95
CA GLY A 67 -24.70 -20.77 25.17
C GLY A 67 -23.50 -21.72 25.35
N ALA A 68 -23.65 -23.01 25.02
CA ALA A 68 -22.56 -23.98 25.10
C ALA A 68 -21.49 -23.70 24.03
N LEU A 69 -21.91 -23.26 22.84
CA LEU A 69 -21.01 -22.88 21.76
C LEU A 69 -20.22 -21.62 22.12
N VAL A 70 -20.89 -20.59 22.67
CA VAL A 70 -20.25 -19.37 23.19
C VAL A 70 -19.26 -19.70 24.31
N ALA A 71 -19.63 -20.55 25.26
CA ALA A 71 -18.75 -20.97 26.35
C ALA A 71 -17.49 -21.66 25.82
N ARG A 72 -17.64 -22.57 24.84
CA ARG A 72 -16.51 -23.25 24.19
C ARG A 72 -15.59 -22.27 23.45
N VAL A 73 -16.15 -21.30 22.72
CA VAL A 73 -15.36 -20.28 22.01
C VAL A 73 -14.57 -19.43 23.01
N ARG A 74 -15.19 -18.99 24.11
CA ARG A 74 -14.51 -18.23 25.16
C ARG A 74 -13.36 -19.02 25.78
N ALA A 75 -13.61 -20.28 26.16
CA ALA A 75 -12.57 -21.15 26.70
C ALA A 75 -11.37 -21.27 25.73
N ARG A 76 -11.61 -21.39 24.42
CA ARG A 76 -10.54 -21.41 23.42
C ARG A 76 -9.79 -20.10 23.28
N LEU A 77 -10.47 -18.96 23.45
CA LEU A 77 -9.83 -17.65 23.45
C LEU A 77 -9.00 -17.41 24.71
N ASP A 78 -9.44 -17.94 25.86
CA ASP A 78 -8.72 -17.86 27.13
C ASP A 78 -7.49 -18.80 27.14
N GLU A 79 -7.61 -19.97 26.53
CA GLU A 79 -6.51 -20.92 26.31
C GLU A 79 -5.51 -20.45 25.27
N ALA A 80 -5.94 -19.61 24.31
CA ALA A 80 -5.05 -19.10 23.28
C ALA A 80 -3.95 -18.27 23.98
N PRO A 81 -2.67 -18.70 23.93
CA PRO A 81 -1.60 -17.91 24.49
C PRO A 81 -1.67 -16.53 23.84
N ALA A 82 -1.41 -15.47 24.62
CA ALA A 82 -1.30 -14.11 24.11
C ALA A 82 -0.08 -13.98 23.18
N GLY A 83 -0.10 -14.65 22.03
CA GLY A 83 0.98 -14.80 21.06
C GLY A 83 1.28 -13.53 20.28
N GLY A 84 0.77 -12.38 20.73
CA GLY A 84 0.82 -11.12 20.00
C GLY A 84 2.01 -10.21 20.30
N ARG A 85 2.97 -10.56 21.18
CA ARG A 85 4.02 -9.60 21.57
C ARG A 85 5.46 -10.11 21.67
N ALA A 86 5.75 -11.35 21.31
CA ALA A 86 7.13 -11.85 21.39
C ALA A 86 8.11 -11.11 20.43
N TRP A 87 7.61 -10.48 19.35
CA TRP A 87 8.44 -9.74 18.38
C TRP A 87 8.51 -8.22 18.63
N ARG A 88 7.69 -7.67 19.54
CA ARG A 88 7.73 -6.24 19.91
C ARG A 88 9.07 -5.79 20.51
N PRO A 89 9.80 -6.57 21.34
CA PRO A 89 11.11 -6.11 21.82
C PRO A 89 12.16 -6.03 20.71
N LEU A 90 12.10 -6.93 19.71
CA LEU A 90 13.02 -6.92 18.57
C LEU A 90 12.81 -5.69 17.66
N LEU A 91 11.55 -5.32 17.40
CA LEU A 91 11.23 -4.12 16.61
C LEU A 91 11.53 -2.82 17.38
N ALA A 92 11.35 -2.81 18.70
CA ALA A 92 11.73 -1.67 19.54
C ALA A 92 13.25 -1.44 19.53
N GLY A 93 14.06 -2.51 19.56
CA GLY A 93 15.52 -2.42 19.43
C GLY A 93 15.98 -1.91 18.05
N ALA A 94 15.35 -2.38 16.98
CA ALA A 94 15.66 -1.96 15.61
C ALA A 94 15.31 -0.47 15.37
N GLY A 95 14.17 0.01 15.90
CA GLY A 95 13.79 1.41 15.81
C GLY A 95 14.76 2.34 16.54
N LEU A 96 15.29 1.90 17.69
CA LEU A 96 16.23 2.68 18.49
C LEU A 96 17.59 2.80 17.79
N LEU A 97 18.10 1.71 17.20
CA LEU A 97 19.31 1.73 16.39
C LEU A 97 19.16 2.62 15.15
N ALA A 98 18.04 2.50 14.42
CA ALA A 98 17.77 3.35 13.27
C ALA A 98 17.71 4.85 13.65
N GLY A 99 17.09 5.18 14.79
CA GLY A 99 17.06 6.55 15.32
C GLY A 99 18.45 7.09 15.66
N VAL A 100 19.31 6.29 16.30
CA VAL A 100 20.68 6.69 16.63
C VAL A 100 21.52 6.91 15.37
N VAL A 101 21.44 6.02 14.38
CA VAL A 101 22.15 6.17 13.10
C VAL A 101 21.69 7.44 12.38
N LEU A 102 20.38 7.68 12.30
CA LEU A 102 19.84 8.87 11.66
C LEU A 102 20.29 10.16 12.38
N ALA A 103 20.25 10.17 13.71
CA ALA A 103 20.73 11.30 14.52
C ALA A 103 22.23 11.57 14.31
N ALA A 104 23.06 10.53 14.22
CA ALA A 104 24.49 10.67 13.94
C ALA A 104 24.76 11.23 12.53
N VAL A 105 24.03 10.75 11.50
CA VAL A 105 24.15 11.26 10.13
C VAL A 105 23.73 12.73 10.04
N VAL A 106 22.59 13.09 10.65
CA VAL A 106 22.08 14.46 10.68
C VAL A 106 23.03 15.38 11.43
N SER A 107 23.56 14.94 12.58
CA SER A 107 24.54 15.73 13.35
C SER A 107 25.80 15.99 12.54
N ARG A 108 26.32 14.97 11.84
CA ARG A 108 27.50 15.10 10.98
C ARG A 108 27.25 16.00 9.77
N ALA A 109 26.05 15.98 9.20
CA ALA A 109 25.69 16.84 8.08
C ALA A 109 25.47 18.30 8.50
N LEU A 110 25.05 18.55 9.74
CA LEU A 110 24.80 19.88 10.29
C LEU A 110 26.04 20.52 10.94
N LEU A 111 27.11 19.76 11.15
CA LEU A 111 28.39 20.30 11.61
C LEU A 111 29.03 21.05 10.43
N PRO A 112 29.12 22.40 10.48
CA PRO A 112 29.85 23.14 9.46
C PRO A 112 31.32 22.74 9.56
N THR A 113 31.80 22.03 8.56
CA THR A 113 33.24 21.86 8.36
C THR A 113 33.79 23.23 7.99
N THR A 114 34.30 23.97 8.96
CA THR A 114 35.16 25.12 8.69
C THR A 114 36.41 24.57 8.00
N PRO A 115 36.62 24.85 6.70
CA PRO A 115 37.85 24.42 6.05
C PRO A 115 39.02 25.17 6.71
N PRO A 116 40.13 24.50 7.05
CA PRO A 116 41.33 25.20 7.48
C PRO A 116 41.79 26.12 6.34
N GLU A 117 41.91 27.40 6.64
CA GLU A 117 42.35 28.45 5.72
C GLU A 117 43.74 28.07 5.15
N PRO A 118 43.87 27.79 3.84
CA PRO A 118 45.16 27.49 3.27
C PRO A 118 46.00 28.77 3.17
N ALA A 119 47.16 28.76 3.81
CA ALA A 119 48.17 29.80 3.69
C ALA A 119 48.51 30.02 2.21
N SER A 120 48.27 31.25 1.75
CA SER A 120 48.51 31.75 0.40
C SER A 120 50.00 31.64 0.01
N PRO A 121 50.36 30.88 -1.05
CA PRO A 121 51.64 31.01 -1.72
C PRO A 121 51.50 31.86 -2.98
N ALA A 122 52.45 32.76 -3.13
CA ALA A 122 52.54 33.79 -4.15
C ALA A 122 52.47 33.27 -5.60
N ALA A 123 51.88 34.15 -6.42
CA ALA A 123 52.02 34.34 -7.85
C ALA A 123 53.05 33.47 -8.59
N SER A 124 52.58 32.76 -9.62
CA SER A 124 53.37 32.49 -10.81
C SER A 124 52.47 32.69 -12.03
N VAL A 125 52.66 33.85 -12.63
CA VAL A 125 52.12 34.24 -13.93
C VAL A 125 52.98 33.57 -14.99
N THR A 126 52.41 32.66 -15.77
CA THR A 126 52.93 32.31 -17.10
C THR A 126 51.80 32.38 -18.10
N ALA A 127 51.85 33.46 -18.89
CA ALA A 127 51.03 33.66 -20.06
C ALA A 127 51.50 32.74 -21.20
N SER A 128 50.55 32.11 -21.90
CA SER A 128 50.75 31.63 -23.27
C SER A 128 49.47 31.93 -24.06
N PRO A 129 49.50 32.93 -24.96
CA PRO A 129 48.42 33.17 -25.90
C PRO A 129 48.58 32.26 -27.12
N SER A 130 47.65 31.32 -27.31
CA SER A 130 47.50 30.53 -28.53
C SER A 130 46.38 31.12 -29.38
N GLU A 131 46.78 31.93 -30.34
CA GLU A 131 46.27 32.06 -31.71
C GLU A 131 44.90 31.43 -32.02
N ALA A 132 43.90 32.29 -32.27
CA ALA A 132 42.64 31.93 -32.90
C ALA A 132 42.46 32.80 -34.15
N GLY A 133 42.61 32.18 -35.32
CA GLY A 133 42.33 32.81 -36.62
C GLY A 133 40.83 32.84 -36.92
N PRO A 134 40.30 33.87 -37.59
CA PRO A 134 38.95 33.87 -38.14
C PRO A 134 38.97 33.45 -39.62
N VAL A 135 38.15 32.45 -39.97
CA VAL A 135 37.78 32.16 -41.36
C VAL A 135 36.25 32.19 -41.43
N ALA A 136 35.72 33.29 -41.96
CA ALA A 136 34.37 33.35 -42.49
C ALA A 136 34.41 34.35 -43.64
N ASP A 137 34.34 33.84 -44.87
CA ASP A 137 33.92 34.62 -46.02
C ASP A 137 32.85 33.81 -46.76
N SER A 138 31.73 34.48 -47.00
CA SER A 138 30.51 33.94 -47.62
C SER A 138 30.35 34.63 -48.96
N ALA A 139 30.27 33.88 -50.05
CA ALA A 139 29.79 34.39 -51.32
C ALA A 139 29.15 33.25 -52.16
N ASP A 140 27.90 33.51 -52.52
CA ASP A 140 27.05 33.01 -53.62
C ASP A 140 26.62 31.53 -53.70
#